data_AF-A0A9D7JQT5-F1
#
_entry.id   AF-A0A9D7JQT5-F1
#
_cell.length_a   1.000
_cell.length_b   1.000
_cell.length_c   1.000
_cell.angle_alpha   90.00
_cell.angle_beta   90.00
_cell.angle_gamma   90.00
#
_symmetry.space_group_name_H-M   'P 1'
#
loop_
_entity.id
_entity.type
_entity.pdbx_description
1 polymer ?
#
loop_
_entity_poly.entity_id
_entity_poly.type
_entity_poly.pdbx_seq_one_letter_code
_entity_poly.pdbx_strand_id
1 'polypeptide(L)'
;MVSDIKSAHVLFIIGVTTIVIGAIDPLEGSVLIIPGSLLLSYLTYKSRDRMRKGYLLASLLIVFGTSCMFYFSYLGGIGAGSSLSWWYGLLILPYPLGWILTITLLIINLLYVKHQKF
;
A
#
# COMPACT_ATOMS: atom_id res chain seq x y z
N MET A 1 -21.49 -1.85 -18.12
CA MET A 1 -20.66 -3.07 -18.23
C MET A 1 -19.33 -2.82 -18.94
N VAL A 2 -19.28 -2.38 -20.22
CA VAL A 2 -18.00 -2.03 -20.89
C VAL A 2 -17.37 -0.73 -20.33
N SER A 3 -18.20 0.24 -19.93
CA SER A 3 -17.75 1.49 -19.27
C SER A 3 -17.04 1.21 -17.94
N ASP A 4 -17.61 0.32 -17.11
CA ASP A 4 -17.07 -0.05 -15.81
C ASP A 4 -15.69 -0.71 -15.92
N ILE A 5 -15.46 -1.51 -16.98
CA ILE A 5 -14.19 -2.18 -17.23
C ILE A 5 -13.11 -1.15 -17.59
N LYS A 6 -13.41 -0.18 -18.48
CA LYS A 6 -12.46 0.88 -18.84
C LYS A 6 -12.09 1.74 -17.62
N SER A 7 -13.08 2.13 -16.84
CA SER A 7 -12.86 2.89 -15.59
C SER A 7 -12.04 2.10 -14.57
N ALA A 8 -12.29 0.80 -14.41
CA ALA A 8 -11.52 -0.05 -13.50
C ALA A 8 -10.04 -0.15 -13.91
N HIS A 9 -9.74 -0.27 -15.21
CA HIS A 9 -8.35 -0.27 -15.70
C HIS A 9 -7.64 1.06 -15.44
N VAL A 10 -8.31 2.17 -15.70
CA VAL A 10 -7.73 3.51 -15.44
C VAL A 10 -7.46 3.68 -13.94
N LEU A 11 -8.42 3.31 -13.08
CA LEU A 11 -8.24 3.36 -11.62
C LEU A 11 -7.11 2.43 -11.14
N PHE A 12 -6.95 1.26 -11.77
CA PHE A 12 -5.85 0.36 -11.45
C PHE A 12 -4.49 0.97 -11.79
N ILE A 13 -4.35 1.56 -12.98
CA ILE A 13 -3.12 2.26 -13.39
C ILE A 13 -2.83 3.41 -12.43
N ILE A 14 -3.84 4.23 -12.11
CA ILE A 14 -3.69 5.32 -11.12
C ILE A 14 -3.19 4.73 -9.79
N GLY A 15 -3.83 3.68 -9.27
CA GLY A 15 -3.43 3.05 -8.01
C GLY A 15 -1.97 2.59 -8.01
N VAL A 16 -1.52 1.95 -9.08
CA VAL A 16 -0.12 1.52 -9.23
C VAL A 16 0.81 2.72 -9.31
N THR A 17 0.52 3.70 -10.18
CA THR A 17 1.35 4.89 -10.38
C THR A 17 1.50 5.69 -9.10
N THR A 18 0.41 5.88 -8.34
CA THR A 18 0.44 6.61 -7.07
C THR A 18 1.33 5.91 -6.04
N ILE A 19 1.30 4.57 -5.95
CA ILE A 19 2.21 3.81 -5.08
C ILE A 19 3.66 3.97 -5.53
N VAL A 20 3.93 3.84 -6.84
CA VAL A 20 5.30 3.94 -7.38
C VAL A 20 5.90 5.33 -7.15
N ILE A 21 5.13 6.39 -7.39
CA ILE A 21 5.57 7.77 -7.14
C ILE A 21 5.80 7.99 -5.65
N GLY A 22 4.86 7.55 -4.80
CA GLY A 22 5.01 7.69 -3.35
C GLY A 22 6.16 6.86 -2.77
N ALA A 23 6.62 5.82 -3.46
CA ALA A 23 7.77 5.01 -3.05
C ALA A 23 9.13 5.67 -3.35
N ILE A 24 9.18 6.77 -4.12
CA ILE A 24 10.42 7.53 -4.39
C ILE A 24 10.94 8.17 -3.09
N ASP A 25 10.03 8.76 -2.32
CA ASP A 25 10.26 9.17 -0.93
C ASP A 25 9.17 8.55 -0.07
N PRO A 26 9.41 7.38 0.54
CA PRO A 26 8.38 6.69 1.31
C PRO A 26 7.86 7.48 2.51
N LEU A 27 8.59 8.44 3.07
CA LEU A 27 8.11 9.15 4.25
C LEU A 27 7.08 10.21 3.85
N GLU A 28 7.43 11.08 2.91
CA GLU A 28 6.51 12.12 2.40
C GLU A 28 5.47 11.55 1.43
N GLY A 29 5.87 10.61 0.59
CA GLY A 29 5.05 9.91 -0.39
C GLY A 29 4.05 8.91 0.22
N SER A 30 4.08 8.70 1.54
CA SER A 30 3.08 7.89 2.26
C SER A 30 1.64 8.40 2.03
N VAL A 31 1.47 9.72 1.84
CA VAL A 31 0.20 10.38 1.49
C VAL A 31 -0.33 9.92 0.13
N LEU A 32 0.55 9.49 -0.78
CA LEU A 32 0.19 8.89 -2.06
C LEU A 32 0.02 7.36 -1.92
N ILE A 33 0.91 6.68 -1.19
CA ILE A 33 0.87 5.22 -1.03
C ILE A 33 -0.44 4.74 -0.38
N ILE A 34 -0.98 5.48 0.60
CA ILE A 34 -2.27 5.16 1.24
C ILE A 34 -3.42 5.07 0.22
N PRO A 35 -3.80 6.16 -0.48
CA PRO A 35 -4.91 6.11 -1.42
C PRO A 35 -4.66 5.14 -2.58
N GLY A 36 -3.41 5.01 -3.04
CA GLY A 36 -3.04 4.02 -4.06
C GLY A 36 -3.31 2.58 -3.60
N SER A 37 -2.87 2.22 -2.38
CA SER A 37 -3.07 0.87 -1.82
C SER A 37 -4.53 0.56 -1.51
N LEU A 38 -5.30 1.53 -1.01
CA LEU A 38 -6.73 1.41 -0.77
C LEU A 38 -7.50 1.22 -2.08
N LEU A 39 -7.12 1.95 -3.13
CA LEU A 39 -7.72 1.82 -4.45
C LEU A 39 -7.46 0.43 -5.04
N LEU A 40 -6.23 -0.09 -4.96
CA LEU A 40 -5.92 -1.46 -5.42
C LEU A 40 -6.66 -2.53 -4.61
N SER A 41 -6.74 -2.38 -3.29
CA SER A 41 -7.55 -3.26 -2.41
C SER A 41 -9.02 -3.25 -2.81
N TYR A 42 -9.61 -2.07 -3.03
CA TYR A 42 -11.01 -1.93 -3.46
C TYR A 42 -11.26 -2.57 -4.83
N LEU A 43 -10.40 -2.32 -5.81
CA LEU A 43 -10.54 -2.87 -7.16
C LEU A 43 -10.40 -4.39 -7.18
N THR A 44 -9.42 -4.94 -6.45
CA THR A 44 -9.24 -6.40 -6.37
C THR A 44 -10.37 -7.08 -5.59
N TYR A 45 -10.94 -6.42 -4.58
CA TYR A 45 -12.13 -6.89 -3.89
C TYR A 45 -13.34 -6.94 -4.83
N LYS A 46 -13.59 -5.85 -5.58
CA LYS A 46 -14.70 -5.74 -6.53
C LYS A 46 -14.60 -6.76 -7.66
N SER A 47 -13.40 -7.00 -8.18
CA SER A 47 -13.13 -7.99 -9.24
C SER A 47 -13.11 -9.45 -8.74
N ARG A 48 -13.31 -9.69 -7.43
CA ARG A 48 -13.20 -11.01 -6.80
C ARG A 48 -11.86 -11.72 -7.10
N ASP A 49 -10.79 -10.93 -7.17
CA ASP A 49 -9.45 -11.45 -7.45
C ASP A 49 -9.02 -12.46 -6.37
N ARG A 50 -8.30 -13.51 -6.76
CA ARG A 50 -7.74 -14.51 -5.84
C ARG A 50 -6.84 -13.87 -4.78
N MET A 51 -6.13 -12.81 -5.14
CA MET A 51 -5.16 -12.08 -4.32
C MET A 51 -5.80 -10.97 -3.46
N ARG A 52 -7.13 -10.78 -3.49
CA ARG A 52 -7.83 -9.70 -2.77
C ARG A 52 -7.49 -9.59 -1.28
N LYS A 53 -7.30 -10.73 -0.60
CA LYS A 53 -6.93 -10.76 0.82
C LYS A 53 -5.53 -10.19 1.06
N GLY A 54 -4.61 -10.42 0.11
CA GLY A 54 -3.25 -9.89 0.15
C GLY A 54 -3.25 -8.37 -0.01
N TYR A 55 -3.98 -7.82 -0.99
CA TYR A 55 -4.08 -6.37 -1.17
C TYR A 55 -4.79 -5.69 0.00
N LEU A 56 -5.82 -6.33 0.58
CA LEU A 56 -6.46 -5.83 1.79
C LEU A 56 -5.49 -5.78 2.96
N LEU A 57 -4.79 -6.88 3.25
CA LEU A 57 -3.79 -6.92 4.31
C LEU A 57 -2.70 -5.87 4.10
N ALA A 58 -2.18 -5.75 2.89
CA ALA A 58 -1.17 -4.76 2.54
C ALA A 58 -1.65 -3.33 2.80
N SER A 59 -2.89 -3.00 2.38
CA SER A 59 -3.49 -1.69 2.62
C SER A 59 -3.69 -1.40 4.12
N LEU A 60 -4.09 -2.40 4.91
CA LEU A 60 -4.25 -2.25 6.36
C LEU A 60 -2.91 -2.01 7.05
N LEU A 61 -1.87 -2.75 6.66
CA LEU A 61 -0.51 -2.59 7.17
C LEU A 61 0.05 -1.19 6.86
N ILE A 62 -0.14 -0.71 5.62
CA ILE A 62 0.23 0.64 5.20
C ILE A 62 -0.48 1.68 6.05
N VAL A 63 -1.82 1.65 6.08
CA VAL A 63 -2.63 2.64 6.82
C VAL A 63 -2.26 2.66 8.30
N PHE A 64 -2.14 1.49 8.92
CA PHE A 64 -1.78 1.38 10.33
C PHE A 64 -0.38 1.94 10.60
N GLY A 65 0.64 1.45 9.88
CA GLY A 65 2.03 1.87 10.09
C GLY A 65 2.26 3.35 9.81
N THR A 66 1.65 3.90 8.76
CA THR A 66 1.72 5.33 8.46
C THR A 66 0.98 6.17 9.50
N SER A 67 -0.17 5.70 10.00
CA SER A 67 -0.89 6.39 11.09
C SER A 67 -0.04 6.44 12.37
N CYS A 68 0.61 5.34 12.73
CA CYS A 68 1.55 5.30 13.84
C CYS A 68 2.74 6.24 13.60
N MET A 69 3.32 6.24 12.40
CA MET A 69 4.42 7.14 12.03
C MET A 69 4.04 8.61 12.24
N PHE A 70 2.92 9.06 11.67
CA PHE A 70 2.46 10.44 11.83
C PHE A 70 2.13 10.78 13.28
N TYR A 71 1.49 9.85 14.00
CA TYR A 71 1.16 10.05 15.41
C TYR A 71 2.43 10.22 16.27
N PHE A 72 3.45 9.41 16.07
CA PHE A 72 4.71 9.55 16.81
C PHE A 72 5.48 10.80 16.41
N SER A 73 5.48 11.18 15.13
CA SER A 73 6.03 12.47 14.69
C SER A 73 5.34 13.65 15.37
N TYR A 74 4.02 13.61 15.51
CA TYR A 74 3.25 14.64 16.23
C TYR A 74 3.62 14.72 17.72
N LEU A 75 3.93 13.59 18.36
CA LEU A 75 4.36 13.53 19.77
C LEU A 75 5.82 13.94 20.00
N GLY A 76 6.54 14.41 18.97
CA GLY A 76 7.93 14.83 19.07
C GLY A 76 8.95 13.75 18.65
N GLY A 77 8.51 12.70 17.95
CA GLY A 77 9.36 11.66 17.38
C GLY A 77 9.63 10.49 18.33
N ILE A 78 10.59 9.64 17.97
CA ILE A 78 10.98 8.44 18.73
C ILE A 78 12.49 8.49 18.98
N GLY A 79 12.94 8.10 20.18
CA GLY A 79 14.35 7.88 20.47
C GLY A 79 14.95 8.81 21.53
N ALA A 80 16.28 8.90 21.57
CA ALA A 80 17.01 9.65 22.60
C ALA A 80 16.74 11.16 22.45
N GLY A 81 15.90 11.70 23.34
CA GLY A 81 15.43 13.10 23.30
C GLY A 81 13.90 13.23 23.15
N SER A 82 13.20 12.14 22.81
CA SER A 82 11.73 12.08 22.80
C SER A 82 11.18 11.47 24.09
N SER A 83 9.90 11.74 24.38
CA SER A 83 9.13 11.06 25.41
C SER A 83 8.84 9.58 25.10
N LEU A 84 9.00 9.16 23.83
CA LEU A 84 8.72 7.80 23.34
C LEU A 84 9.99 6.97 23.17
N SER A 85 9.96 5.73 23.70
CA SER A 85 11.08 4.78 23.59
C SER A 85 11.25 4.23 22.18
N TRP A 86 12.46 3.74 21.86
CA TRP A 86 12.77 3.10 20.57
C TRP A 86 11.84 1.94 20.19
N TRP A 87 11.23 1.26 21.16
CA TRP A 87 10.31 0.14 20.91
C TRP A 87 9.06 0.55 20.15
N TYR A 88 8.63 1.81 20.26
CA TYR A 88 7.51 2.33 19.47
C TYR A 88 7.81 2.33 17.96
N GLY A 89 9.09 2.32 17.57
CA GLY A 89 9.49 2.15 16.17
C GLY A 89 9.02 0.85 15.54
N LEU A 90 8.80 -0.21 16.33
CA LEU A 90 8.24 -1.48 15.84
C LEU A 90 6.82 -1.31 15.28
N LEU A 91 6.05 -0.36 15.80
CA LEU A 91 4.69 -0.08 15.32
C LEU A 91 4.69 0.67 13.97
N ILE A 92 5.84 1.19 13.53
CA ILE A 92 6.01 1.75 12.20
C ILE A 92 6.27 0.66 11.16
N LEU A 93 6.90 -0.47 11.54
CA LEU A 93 7.23 -1.59 10.62
C LEU A 93 6.10 -2.11 9.72
N PRO A 94 4.82 -2.13 10.15
CA PRO A 94 3.71 -2.44 9.26
C PRO A 94 3.72 -1.62 7.96
N TYR A 95 4.13 -0.35 8.00
CA TYR A 95 4.20 0.49 6.80
C TYR A 95 5.16 -0.08 5.74
N PRO A 96 6.46 -0.28 6.06
CA PRO A 96 7.39 -0.88 5.12
C PRO A 96 7.11 -2.37 4.81
N LEU A 97 6.29 -3.07 5.59
CA LEU A 97 5.85 -4.42 5.22
C LEU A 97 4.71 -4.39 4.19
N GLY A 98 3.77 -3.46 4.35
CA GLY A 98 2.60 -3.36 3.47
C GLY A 98 2.92 -2.91 2.04
N TRP A 99 3.82 -1.93 1.84
CA TRP A 99 4.24 -1.54 0.47
C TRP A 99 5.01 -2.67 -0.24
N ILE A 100 5.95 -3.37 0.44
CA ILE A 100 6.66 -4.52 -0.13
C ILE A 100 5.66 -5.60 -0.54
N LEU A 101 4.72 -5.94 0.34
CA LEU A 101 3.67 -6.92 0.04
C LEU A 101 2.86 -6.49 -1.20
N THR A 102 2.52 -5.21 -1.32
CA THR A 102 1.79 -4.69 -2.50
C THR A 102 2.59 -4.88 -3.78
N ILE A 103 3.88 -4.53 -3.78
CA ILE A 103 4.77 -4.70 -4.93
C ILE A 103 4.91 -6.19 -5.29
N THR A 104 5.10 -7.07 -4.30
CA THR A 104 5.16 -8.51 -4.51
C THR A 104 3.89 -9.04 -5.17
N LEU A 105 2.72 -8.62 -4.71
CA LEU A 105 1.43 -9.03 -5.28
C LEU A 105 1.25 -8.52 -6.72
N LEU A 106 1.71 -7.30 -7.03
CA LEU A 106 1.70 -6.75 -8.39
C LEU A 106 2.58 -7.59 -9.33
N ILE A 107 3.79 -7.94 -8.90
CA ILE A 107 4.71 -8.78 -9.68
C ILE A 107 4.10 -10.17 -9.90
N ILE A 108 3.56 -10.81 -8.86
CA ILE A 108 2.90 -12.13 -8.98
C ILE A 108 1.74 -12.06 -9.96
N ASN A 109 0.88 -11.04 -9.87
CA ASN A 109 -0.25 -10.87 -10.78
C ASN A 109 0.22 -10.75 -12.24
N LEU A 110 1.26 -9.95 -12.49
CA LEU A 110 1.87 -9.79 -13.82
C LEU A 110 2.40 -11.12 -14.39
N LEU A 111 3.08 -11.92 -13.57
CA LEU A 111 3.61 -13.22 -13.98
C LEU A 111 2.51 -14.24 -14.29
N TYR A 112 1.45 -14.27 -13.49
CA TYR A 112 0.30 -15.17 -13.71
C TYR A 112 -0.45 -14.84 -15.00
N VAL A 113 -0.70 -13.55 -15.28
CA VAL A 113 -1.37 -13.12 -16.52
C VAL A 113 -0.54 -13.50 -17.75
N LYS A 114 0.79 -13.39 -17.66
CA LYS A 114 1.69 -13.77 -18.76
C LYS A 114 1.63 -15.26 -19.08
N HIS A 115 1.47 -16.12 -18.07
CA HIS A 115 1.46 -17.58 -18.25
C HIS A 115 0.16 -18.15 -18.84
N GLN A 116 -0.96 -17.42 -18.78
CA GLN A 116 -2.25 -17.85 -19.34
C GLN A 116 -2.39 -17.56 -20.85
N LYS A 117 -1.43 -16.87 -21.46
CA LYS A 117 -1.44 -16.49 -22.88
C LYS A 117 -0.64 -17.43 -23.81
N PHE A 118 -0.17 -18.58 -23.32
CA PHE A 118 0.55 -19.58 -24.10
C PHE A 118 -0.18 -20.92 -24.07
#